data_AF-A0A7M3ZMQ5-F1
#
_entry.id   AF-A0A7M3ZMQ5-F1
#
_cell.length_a   1.000
_cell.length_b   1.000
_cell.length_c   1.000
_cell.angle_alpha   90.00
_cell.angle_beta   90.00
_cell.angle_gamma   90.00
#
_symmetry.space_group_name_H-M   'P 1'
#
loop_
_entity.id
_entity.type
_entity.pdbx_description
1 polymer ?
#
loop_
_entity_poly.entity_id
_entity_poly.type
_entity_poly.pdbx_seq_one_letter_code
_entity_poly.pdbx_strand_id
1 'polypeptide(L)'
;MSDPNQTLAQMIRYFEEERHEMVEVMASEFTSMLLANKQRDGATQTLLVKGVRILAEVLSIRGKSKLAIQATSVLLRERKKLEKILAKTAPTLLSKLTPIEQDYRTIGSVFAKA
;
A
#
# COMPACT_ATOMS: atom_id res chain seq x y z
N MET A 1 14.28 -13.58 3.49
CA MET A 1 13.12 -12.81 3.01
C MET A 1 13.54 -12.14 1.72
N SER A 2 12.74 -12.28 0.66
CA SER A 2 13.03 -11.73 -0.67
C SER A 2 13.15 -10.20 -0.61
N ASP A 3 13.92 -9.60 -1.52
CA ASP A 3 14.05 -8.14 -1.61
C ASP A 3 12.64 -7.47 -1.65
N PRO A 4 12.38 -6.41 -0.85
CA PRO A 4 11.07 -5.77 -0.81
C PRO A 4 10.58 -5.22 -2.16
N ASN A 5 11.48 -4.78 -3.06
CA ASN A 5 11.09 -4.31 -4.38
C ASN A 5 10.65 -5.49 -5.26
N GLN A 6 11.38 -6.61 -5.21
CA GLN A 6 10.99 -7.84 -5.92
C GLN A 6 9.65 -8.37 -5.42
N THR A 7 9.42 -8.34 -4.11
CA THR A 7 8.14 -8.76 -3.51
C THR A 7 7.00 -7.88 -4.03
N LEU A 8 7.16 -6.56 -4.03
CA LEU A 8 6.15 -5.64 -4.55
C LEU A 8 5.90 -5.85 -6.06
N ALA A 9 6.94 -6.03 -6.86
CA ALA A 9 6.80 -6.32 -8.28
C ALA A 9 6.03 -7.62 -8.52
N GLN A 10 6.27 -8.64 -7.70
CA GLN A 10 5.53 -9.91 -7.77
C GLN A 10 4.05 -9.73 -7.38
N MET A 11 3.77 -8.93 -6.35
CA MET A 11 2.39 -8.60 -5.95
C MET A 11 1.63 -7.91 -7.09
N ILE A 12 2.26 -6.97 -7.79
CA ILE A 12 1.63 -6.27 -8.93
C ILE A 12 1.31 -7.27 -10.05
N ARG A 13 2.28 -8.11 -10.44
CA ARG A 13 2.06 -9.15 -11.47
C ARG A 13 0.89 -10.08 -11.09
N TYR A 14 0.87 -10.58 -9.86
CA TYR A 14 -0.22 -11.46 -9.42
C TYR A 14 -1.57 -10.75 -9.31
N PHE A 15 -1.58 -9.43 -9.09
CA PHE A 15 -2.81 -8.65 -9.10
C PHE A 15 -3.36 -8.53 -10.53
N GLU A 16 -2.48 -8.28 -11.52
CA GLU A 16 -2.82 -8.26 -12.95
C GLU A 16 -3.26 -9.62 -13.47
N GLU A 17 -2.70 -10.72 -12.93
CA GLU A 17 -3.10 -12.11 -13.22
C GLU A 17 -4.39 -12.54 -12.47
N GLU A 18 -5.06 -11.63 -11.76
CA GLU A 18 -6.27 -11.90 -10.95
C GLU A 18 -6.08 -12.98 -9.87
N ARG A 19 -4.83 -13.23 -9.45
CA ARG A 19 -4.48 -14.20 -8.39
C ARG A 19 -4.67 -13.59 -7.01
N HIS A 20 -5.88 -13.06 -6.76
CA HIS A 20 -6.20 -12.24 -5.61
C HIS A 20 -5.96 -12.90 -4.26
N GLU A 21 -6.08 -14.23 -4.17
CA GLU A 21 -5.76 -14.94 -2.93
C GLU A 21 -4.28 -14.86 -2.57
N MET A 22 -3.39 -15.10 -3.54
CA MET A 22 -1.95 -14.99 -3.30
C MET A 22 -1.55 -13.54 -3.06
N VAL A 23 -2.16 -12.59 -3.78
CA VAL A 23 -1.89 -11.17 -3.54
C VAL A 23 -2.30 -10.76 -2.13
N GLU A 24 -3.44 -11.23 -1.62
CA GLU A 24 -3.85 -10.92 -0.25
C GLU A 24 -2.83 -11.41 0.78
N VAL A 25 -2.41 -12.69 0.68
CA VAL A 25 -1.42 -13.27 1.61
C VAL A 25 -0.12 -12.48 1.54
N MET A 26 0.42 -12.28 0.33
CA MET A 26 1.68 -11.56 0.12
C MET A 26 1.59 -10.11 0.60
N ALA A 27 0.51 -9.39 0.28
CA ALA A 27 0.33 -8.00 0.70
C ALA A 27 0.19 -7.88 2.22
N SER A 28 -0.50 -8.83 2.86
CA SER A 28 -0.66 -8.85 4.31
C SER A 28 0.67 -9.06 5.02
N GLU A 29 1.46 -10.04 4.59
CA GLU A 29 2.80 -10.31 5.14
C GLU A 29 3.77 -9.15 4.89
N PHE A 30 3.80 -8.64 3.65
CA PHE A 30 4.65 -7.54 3.23
C PHE A 30 4.39 -6.27 4.04
N THR A 31 3.12 -5.86 4.15
CA THR A 31 2.75 -4.65 4.89
C THR A 31 2.97 -4.82 6.39
N SER A 32 2.70 -5.99 6.95
CA SER A 32 2.96 -6.28 8.37
C SER A 32 4.45 -6.19 8.70
N MET A 33 5.30 -6.78 7.87
CA MET A 33 6.76 -6.74 8.02
C MET A 33 7.30 -5.32 7.94
N LEU A 34 6.86 -4.53 6.96
CA LEU A 34 7.26 -3.12 6.84
C LEU A 34 6.72 -2.27 8.01
N LEU A 35 5.48 -2.51 8.47
CA LEU A 35 4.91 -1.80 9.62
C LEU A 35 5.66 -2.08 10.93
N ALA A 36 6.20 -3.28 11.09
CA ALA A 36 7.03 -3.68 12.22
C ALA A 36 8.35 -2.89 12.27
N ASN A 37 8.96 -2.57 11.12
CA ASN A 37 10.13 -1.72 11.06
C ASN A 37 9.78 -0.26 11.45
N LYS A 38 10.16 0.19 12.65
CA LYS A 38 9.84 1.54 13.13
C LYS A 38 10.67 2.65 12.48
N GLN A 39 11.87 2.32 11.97
CA GLN A 39 12.76 3.26 11.30
C GLN A 39 12.73 3.02 9.80
N ARG A 40 11.85 3.75 9.11
CA ARG A 40 11.67 3.66 7.65
C ARG A 40 12.17 4.94 6.99
N ASP A 41 13.05 4.78 6.00
CA ASP A 41 13.44 5.84 5.09
C ASP A 41 12.35 6.08 4.02
N GLY A 42 12.57 7.06 3.14
CA GLY A 42 11.60 7.41 2.10
C GLY A 42 11.30 6.26 1.14
N ALA A 43 12.31 5.44 0.79
CA ALA A 43 12.15 4.31 -0.10
C ALA A 43 11.29 3.21 0.53
N THR A 44 11.63 2.79 1.75
CA THR A 44 10.89 1.76 2.50
C THR A 44 9.45 2.22 2.79
N GLN A 45 9.27 3.49 3.15
CA GLN A 45 7.94 4.06 3.36
C GLN A 45 7.13 4.11 2.06
N THR A 46 7.76 4.37 0.91
CA THR A 46 7.10 4.33 -0.41
C THR A 46 6.61 2.92 -0.74
N LEU A 47 7.43 1.91 -0.48
CA LEU A 47 7.06 0.51 -0.65
C LEU A 47 5.87 0.14 0.23
N LEU A 48 5.87 0.54 1.51
CA LEU A 48 4.75 0.31 2.41
C LEU A 48 3.45 0.94 1.88
N VAL A 49 3.48 2.21 1.47
CA VAL A 49 2.28 2.89 0.93
C VAL A 49 1.72 2.16 -0.30
N LYS A 50 2.58 1.73 -1.23
CA LYS A 50 2.16 0.94 -2.40
C LYS A 50 1.56 -0.41 -2.00
N GLY A 51 2.21 -1.12 -1.07
CA GLY A 51 1.73 -2.41 -0.57
C GLY A 51 0.37 -2.31 0.13
N VAL A 52 0.16 -1.30 0.97
CA VAL A 52 -1.13 -1.09 1.66
C VAL A 52 -2.26 -0.74 0.69
N ARG A 53 -1.96 0.00 -0.40
CA ARG A 53 -2.95 0.27 -1.45
C ARG A 53 -3.42 -1.02 -2.12
N ILE A 54 -2.47 -1.87 -2.54
CA ILE A 54 -2.77 -3.20 -3.11
C ILE A 54 -3.56 -4.05 -2.11
N LEU A 55 -3.18 -4.03 -0.82
CA LEU A 55 -3.90 -4.76 0.22
C LEU A 55 -5.35 -4.30 0.36
N ALA A 56 -5.61 -2.99 0.37
CA ALA A 56 -6.97 -2.46 0.45
C ALA A 56 -7.83 -2.88 -0.75
N GLU A 57 -7.26 -2.83 -1.96
CA GLU A 57 -7.95 -3.22 -3.18
C GLU A 57 -8.27 -4.71 -3.21
N VAL A 58 -7.28 -5.57 -2.93
CA VAL A 58 -7.48 -7.03 -2.99
C VAL A 58 -8.43 -7.52 -1.90
N LEU A 59 -8.37 -6.95 -0.69
CA LEU A 59 -9.33 -7.27 0.37
C LEU A 59 -10.76 -6.89 -0.03
N SER A 60 -10.93 -5.75 -0.71
CA SER A 60 -12.25 -5.33 -1.22
C SER A 60 -12.75 -6.23 -2.34
N ILE A 61 -11.89 -6.60 -3.31
CA ILE A 61 -12.23 -7.56 -4.36
C ILE A 61 -12.68 -8.90 -3.77
N ARG A 62 -12.02 -9.35 -2.69
CA ARG A 62 -12.36 -10.60 -2.00
C ARG A 62 -13.50 -10.48 -0.99
N GLY A 63 -14.22 -9.35 -0.94
CA GLY A 63 -15.38 -9.16 -0.06
C GLY A 63 -15.03 -9.05 1.44
N LYS A 64 -13.76 -8.80 1.79
CA LYS A 64 -13.31 -8.64 3.18
C LYS A 64 -13.47 -7.19 3.64
N SER A 65 -14.69 -6.65 3.58
CA SER A 65 -15.00 -5.22 3.75
C SER A 65 -14.39 -4.59 5.00
N LYS A 66 -14.52 -5.25 6.17
CA LYS A 66 -13.96 -4.74 7.44
C LYS A 66 -12.44 -4.56 7.38
N LEU A 67 -11.73 -5.54 6.82
CA LEU A 67 -10.27 -5.48 6.67
C LEU A 67 -9.85 -4.47 5.62
N ALA A 68 -10.60 -4.37 4.51
CA ALA A 68 -10.36 -3.38 3.47
C ALA A 68 -10.49 -1.95 4.04
N ILE A 69 -11.54 -1.66 4.81
CA ILE A 69 -11.72 -0.37 5.49
C ILE A 69 -10.56 -0.10 6.45
N GLN A 70 -10.09 -1.08 7.23
CA GLN A 70 -8.92 -0.91 8.09
C GLN A 70 -7.67 -0.58 7.27
N ALA A 71 -7.42 -1.29 6.16
CA ALA A 71 -6.30 -1.03 5.27
C ALA A 71 -6.34 0.39 4.68
N THR A 72 -7.52 0.91 4.32
CA THR A 72 -7.66 2.31 3.86
C THR A 72 -7.24 3.34 4.92
N SER A 73 -7.55 3.07 6.19
CA SER A 73 -7.15 3.94 7.29
C SER A 73 -5.63 3.93 7.50
N VAL A 74 -4.98 2.78 7.30
CA VAL A 74 -3.52 2.65 7.31
C VAL A 74 -2.93 3.37 6.10
N LEU A 75 -3.52 3.25 4.91
CA LEU A 75 -3.06 3.89 3.68
C LEU A 75 -2.90 5.40 3.86
N LEU A 76 -3.96 6.09 4.31
CA LEU A 76 -3.93 7.54 4.51
C LEU A 76 -2.89 7.96 5.55
N ARG A 77 -2.75 7.20 6.64
CA ARG A 77 -1.80 7.50 7.71
C ARG A 77 -0.35 7.40 7.21
N GLU A 78 -0.03 6.29 6.56
CA GLU A 78 1.32 6.02 6.06
C GLU A 78 1.65 6.91 4.85
N ARG A 79 0.66 7.32 4.07
CA ARG A 79 0.80 8.31 3.00
C ARG A 79 1.22 9.68 3.54
N LYS A 80 0.52 10.20 4.56
CA LYS A 80 0.90 11.46 5.23
C LYS A 80 2.30 11.38 5.82
N LYS A 81 2.68 10.21 6.35
CA LYS A 81 4.04 9.99 6.87
C LYS A 81 5.09 10.03 5.75
N LEU A 82 4.81 9.44 4.59
CA LEU A 82 5.70 9.48 3.43
C LEU A 82 5.95 10.92 2.96
N GLU A 83 4.90 11.72 2.82
CA GLU A 83 5.02 13.13 2.43
C GLU A 83 5.89 13.92 3.42
N LYS A 84 5.69 13.71 4.72
CA LYS A 84 6.53 14.34 5.75
C LYS A 84 7.99 13.92 5.70
N ILE A 85 8.28 12.65 5.40
CA ILE A 85 9.65 12.15 5.24
C ILE A 85 10.30 12.82 4.04
N LEU A 86 9.64 12.76 2.87
CA LEU A 86 10.19 13.29 1.63
C LEU A 86 10.32 14.82 1.64
N ALA A 87 9.40 15.54 2.27
CA ALA A 87 9.52 16.99 2.46
C ALA A 87 10.79 17.39 3.23
N LYS A 88 11.35 16.48 4.04
CA LYS A 88 12.60 16.72 4.78
C LYS A 88 13.83 16.19 4.06
N THR A 89 13.73 15.01 3.45
CA THR A 89 14.90 14.29 2.93
C THR A 89 15.11 14.46 1.43
N ALA A 90 14.02 14.59 0.65
CA ALA A 90 14.07 14.67 -0.81
C ALA A 90 12.81 15.37 -1.37
N PRO A 91 12.67 16.70 -1.20
CA PRO A 91 11.46 17.43 -1.59
C PRO A 91 11.13 17.32 -3.08
N THR A 92 12.15 17.17 -3.92
CA THR A 92 12.02 16.98 -5.38
C THR A 92 11.29 15.69 -5.76
N LEU A 93 11.19 14.71 -4.85
CA LEU A 93 10.45 13.47 -5.09
C LEU A 93 8.96 13.58 -4.76
N LEU A 94 8.51 14.64 -4.08
CA LEU A 94 7.10 14.84 -3.76
C LEU A 94 6.23 14.92 -5.03
N SER A 95 6.72 15.61 -6.06
CA SER A 95 6.04 15.72 -7.36
C SER A 95 6.00 14.41 -8.15
N LYS A 96 6.85 13.44 -7.79
CA LYS A 96 6.91 12.10 -8.41
C LYS A 96 6.10 11.05 -7.67
N LEU A 97 5.49 11.40 -6.54
CA LEU A 97 4.62 10.46 -5.83
C LEU A 97 3.39 10.13 -6.67
N THR A 98 2.86 8.93 -6.46
CA THR A 98 1.50 8.62 -6.92
C THR A 98 0.57 9.74 -6.40
N PRO A 99 -0.26 10.34 -7.25
CA PRO A 99 -1.16 11.41 -6.82
C PRO A 99 -2.11 10.93 -5.70
N ILE A 100 -2.43 11.80 -4.75
CA ILE A 100 -3.27 11.45 -3.58
C ILE A 100 -4.69 11.04 -4.00
N GLU A 101 -5.13 11.51 -5.16
CA GLU A 101 -6.40 11.18 -5.79
C GLU A 101 -6.52 9.68 -6.05
N GLN A 102 -5.40 8.99 -6.31
CA GLN A 102 -5.42 7.54 -6.43
C GLN A 102 -5.77 6.87 -5.09
N ASP A 103 -5.23 7.36 -3.99
CA ASP A 103 -5.58 6.86 -2.66
C ASP A 103 -7.06 7.12 -2.38
N TYR A 104 -7.56 8.31 -2.68
CA TYR A 104 -8.99 8.61 -2.52
C TYR A 104 -9.91 7.74 -3.40
N ARG A 105 -9.51 7.43 -4.64
CA ARG A 105 -10.25 6.49 -5.49
C ARG A 105 -10.27 5.09 -4.91
N THR A 106 -9.13 4.57 -4.45
CA THR A 106 -9.07 3.27 -3.77
C THR A 106 -10.01 3.26 -2.57
N ILE A 107 -9.97 4.28 -1.73
CA ILE A 107 -10.82 4.39 -0.53
C ILE A 107 -12.31 4.43 -0.92
N GLY A 108 -12.67 5.31 -1.85
CA GLY A 108 -14.04 5.41 -2.34
C GLY A 108 -14.56 4.09 -2.90
N SER A 109 -13.73 3.38 -3.68
CA SER A 109 -14.07 2.05 -4.19
C SER A 109 -14.26 1.01 -3.08
N VAL A 110 -13.46 1.04 -2.02
CA VAL A 110 -13.62 0.14 -0.87
C VAL A 110 -14.96 0.40 -0.21
N PHE A 111 -15.27 1.65 0.11
CA PHE A 111 -16.51 2.02 0.79
C PHE A 111 -17.76 1.80 -0.07
N ALA A 112 -17.67 1.97 -1.39
CA ALA A 112 -18.79 1.70 -2.30
C ALA A 112 -19.18 0.21 -2.38
N LYS A 113 -18.25 -0.70 -2.03
CA LYS A 113 -18.46 -2.16 -2.03
C LYS A 113 -18.67 -2.74 -0.62
N ALA A 114 -18.57 -1.91 0.42
CA ALA A 114 -18.45 -2.36 1.81
C ALA A 114 -19.78 -2.72 2.46
#